data_AF-A0A5K0YBI6-F1
#
_entry.id   AF-A0A5K0YBI6-F1
#
_cell.length_a   1.000
_cell.length_b   1.000
_cell.length_c   1.000
_cell.angle_alpha   90.00
_cell.angle_beta   90.00
_cell.angle_gamma   90.00
#
_symmetry.space_group_name_H-M   'P 1'
#
loop_
_entity.id
_entity.type
_entity.pdbx_description
1 polymer ?
#
loop_
_entity_poly.entity_id
_entity_poly.type
_entity_poly.pdbx_seq_one_letter_code
_entity_poly.pdbx_strand_id
1 'polypeptide(L)' 'GAATTCYVALNPQMQGVTGKYFADSNEAESSMLAKDTELAKKLWEFSMELIQ' A
#
# COMPACT_ATOMS: atom_id res chain seq x y z
N GLY A 1 -15.71 1.60 -3.82
CA GLY A 1 -16.37 0.78 -2.78
C GLY A 1 -15.34 -0.01 -2.00
N ALA A 2 -15.71 -0.64 -0.88
CA ALA A 2 -14.77 -1.34 0.02
C ALA A 2 -14.35 -2.75 -0.45
N ALA A 3 -14.82 -3.21 -1.61
CA ALA A 3 -14.64 -4.59 -2.08
C ALA A 3 -13.16 -5.01 -2.13
N THR A 4 -12.29 -4.20 -2.74
CA THR A 4 -10.84 -4.48 -2.82
C THR A 4 -10.21 -4.61 -1.44
N THR A 5 -10.58 -3.73 -0.50
CA THR A 5 -10.08 -3.79 0.89
C THR A 5 -10.53 -5.06 1.59
N CYS A 6 -11.80 -5.45 1.45
CA CYS A 6 -12.30 -6.70 2.02
C CYS A 6 -11.63 -7.92 1.40
N TYR A 7 -11.36 -7.92 0.09
CA TYR A 7 -10.65 -9.00 -0.59
C TYR A 7 -9.23 -9.18 -0.05
N VAL A 8 -8.45 -8.09 0.01
CA VAL A 8 -7.06 -8.14 0.51
C VAL A 8 -6.99 -8.53 1.99
N ALA A 9 -7.95 -8.09 2.81
CA ALA A 9 -7.94 -8.38 4.24
C ALA A 9 -8.45 -9.79 4.60
N LEU A 10 -9.36 -10.37 3.83
CA LEU A 10 -10.11 -11.57 4.24
C LEU A 10 -9.89 -12.81 3.36
N ASN A 11 -9.40 -12.67 2.13
CA ASN A 11 -9.22 -13.82 1.25
C ASN A 11 -8.00 -14.66 1.72
N PRO A 12 -8.15 -15.98 1.99
CA PRO A 12 -7.03 -16.86 2.35
C PRO A 12 -5.87 -16.83 1.35
N GLN A 13 -6.14 -16.58 0.07
CA GLN A 13 -5.10 -16.44 -0.96
C GLN A 13 -4.18 -15.23 -0.76
N MET A 14 -4.61 -14.25 0.04
CA MET A 14 -3.83 -13.05 0.37
C MET A 14 -2.98 -13.25 1.63
N GLN A 15 -3.08 -14.40 2.30
CA GLN A 15 -2.29 -14.68 3.48
C GLN A 15 -0.79 -14.67 3.16
N GLY A 16 -0.04 -13.76 3.81
CA GLY A 16 1.39 -13.59 3.60
C GLY A 16 1.78 -12.75 2.38
N VAL A 17 0.82 -12.30 1.57
CA VAL A 17 1.09 -11.39 0.45
C VAL A 17 1.36 -9.99 0.99
N THR A 18 2.52 -9.42 0.66
CA THR A 18 2.93 -8.08 1.08
C THR A 18 3.61 -7.33 -0.07
N GLY A 19 3.68 -5.99 0.02
CA GLY A 19 4.37 -5.15 -0.97
C GLY A 19 3.68 -5.01 -2.33
N LYS A 20 2.40 -5.39 -2.43
CA LYS A 20 1.60 -5.34 -3.66
C LYS A 20 0.56 -4.24 -3.59
N TYR A 21 0.19 -3.69 -4.74
CA TYR A 21 -0.90 -2.74 -4.90
C TYR A 21 -2.08 -3.41 -5.59
N PHE A 22 -3.30 -3.16 -5.11
CA PHE A 22 -4.51 -3.78 -5.64
C PHE A 22 -5.55 -2.72 -6.03
N ALA A 23 -6.14 -2.89 -7.22
CA ALA A 23 -7.27 -2.13 -7.72
C ALA A 23 -8.31 -3.10 -8.29
N ASP A 24 -9.60 -2.84 -8.03
CA ASP A 24 -10.70 -3.72 -8.45
C ASP A 24 -10.49 -5.22 -8.10
N SER A 25 -9.95 -5.49 -6.90
CA SER A 25 -9.59 -6.84 -6.41
C SER A 25 -8.52 -7.58 -7.22
N ASN A 26 -7.76 -6.88 -8.06
CA ASN A 26 -6.65 -7.43 -8.86
C ASN A 26 -5.35 -6.70 -8.53
N GLU A 27 -4.21 -7.39 -8.67
CA GLU A 27 -2.90 -6.74 -8.58
C GLU A 27 -2.79 -5.72 -9.72
N ALA A 28 -2.34 -4.51 -9.38
CA ALA A 28 -2.23 -3.41 -10.31
C ALA A 28 -0.89 -2.68 -10.13
N GLU A 29 -0.44 -2.02 -11.20
CA GLU A 29 0.77 -1.22 -11.16
C GLU A 29 0.54 0.08 -10.39
N SER A 30 1.38 0.33 -9.39
CA SER A 30 1.39 1.60 -8.67
C SER A 30 2.10 2.68 -9.49
N SER A 31 1.89 3.94 -9.12
CA SER A 31 2.61 5.07 -9.74
C SER A 31 4.13 4.96 -9.51
N MET A 32 4.91 5.63 -10.36
CA MET A 32 6.37 5.67 -10.22
C MET A 32 6.81 6.24 -8.87
N LEU A 33 6.14 7.29 -8.39
CA LEU A 33 6.43 7.92 -7.09
C LEU A 33 6.13 6.98 -5.92
N ALA A 34 5.12 6.11 -6.03
CA ALA A 34 4.82 5.12 -4.99
C ALA A 34 5.91 4.05 -4.84
N LYS A 35 6.81 3.92 -5.84
CA LYS A 35 7.96 3.00 -5.83
C LYS A 35 9.26 3.69 -5.42
N ASP A 36 9.24 5.01 -5.20
CA ASP A 36 10.41 5.78 -4.79
C ASP A 36 10.67 5.61 -3.29
N THR A 37 11.67 4.77 -2.97
CA THR A 37 12.07 4.47 -1.60
C THR A 37 12.67 5.67 -0.86
N GLU A 38 13.33 6.60 -1.57
CA GLU A 38 13.91 7.79 -0.95
C GLU A 38 12.81 8.78 -0.57
N LEU A 39 11.84 8.97 -1.47
CA LEU A 39 10.66 9.79 -1.20
C LEU A 39 9.82 9.21 -0.05
N ALA A 40 9.62 7.88 -0.02
CA ALA A 40 8.90 7.22 1.05
C ALA A 40 9.56 7.43 2.42
N LYS A 41 10.90 7.38 2.49
CA LYS A 41 11.66 7.65 3.71
C LYS A 41 11.51 9.10 4.18
N LYS A 42 11.66 10.07 3.27
CA LYS A 42 11.47 11.50 3.57
C LYS A 42 10.06 11.79 4.09
N LEU A 43 9.05 11.20 3.45
CA LEU A 43 7.65 11.35 3.87
C LEU A 43 7.41 10.76 5.27
N TRP A 44 8.00 9.61 5.58
CA TRP A 44 7.91 9.00 6.91
C TRP A 44 8.52 9.90 7.99
N GLU A 45 9.74 10.39 7.79
CA GLU A 45 10.43 11.29 8.71
C GLU A 45 9.60 12.55 8.98
N PHE A 46 9.13 13.22 7.92
CA PHE A 46 8.27 14.40 8.02
C PHE A 46 6.96 14.13 8.77
N SER A 47 6.32 12.98 8.52
CA SER A 47 5.06 12.63 9.19
C SER A 47 5.25 12.36 10.67
N MET A 48 6.40 11.82 11.09
CA MET A 48 6.72 11.62 12.50
C MET A 48 6.97 12.95 13.22
N GLU A 49 7.62 13.91 12.56
CA GLU A 49 7.80 15.27 13.11
C GLU A 49 6.47 15.99 13.31
N LEU A 50 5.46 15.77 12.45
CA LEU A 50 4.14 16.40 12.56
C LEU A 50 3.30 15.89 13.74
N ILE A 51 3.57 14.68 14.24
CA ILE A 51 2.78 14.03 15.29
C ILE A 51 3.48 14.16 16.67
N GLN A 52 4.70 14.68 16.72
CA GLN A 52 5.39 15.07 17.97
C GLN A 52 4.90 16.41 18.51
#